data_AF-A0A2V8GJX8-F1
#
_entry.id   AF-A0A2V8GJX8-F1
#
_cell.length_a   1.000
_cell.length_b   1.000
_cell.length_c   1.000
_cell.angle_alpha   90.00
_cell.angle_beta   90.00
_cell.angle_gamma   90.00
#
_symmetry.space_group_name_H-M   'P 1'
#
loop_
_entity.id
_entity.type
_entity.pdbx_description
1 polymer ?
#
loop_
_entity_poly.entity_id
_entity_poly.type
_entity_poly.pdbx_seq_one_letter_code
_entity_poly.pdbx_strand_id
1 'polypeptide(L)'
;MRCEPRAKSGRRFEERRFHGAPLSPQAAADIRSVCDNVRVGLVGHSIVVRGEVQSADDLVIEGRVDGPVWGDGQSITVAVSATVTGDILARHIVVLGRVAGTIIASGLVDIRASGHVAGRVLASGFALSDGATFDGSVEPQHLEAALSVARHRRAEHSHQGKG
;
A
#
# COMPACT_ATOMS: atom_id res chain seq x y z
N MET A 1 59.71 28.34 14.92
CA MET A 1 59.93 27.20 14.00
C MET A 1 58.85 27.24 12.95
N ARG A 2 59.21 27.58 11.70
CA ARG A 2 58.30 27.64 10.56
C ARG A 2 58.07 26.22 10.04
N CYS A 3 56.82 25.82 9.88
CA CYS A 3 56.45 24.62 9.18
C CYS A 3 55.78 25.03 7.87
N GLU A 4 56.51 24.91 6.75
CA GLU A 4 55.95 25.00 5.41
C GLU A 4 55.46 23.60 4.98
N PRO A 5 54.27 23.46 4.38
CA PRO A 5 53.93 22.26 3.65
C PRO A 5 54.31 22.41 2.18
N ARG A 6 55.23 21.55 1.73
CA ARG A 6 55.64 21.36 0.33
C ARG A 6 54.48 20.81 -0.50
N ALA A 7 54.11 21.54 -1.54
CA ALA A 7 53.29 21.06 -2.65
C ALA A 7 54.14 20.39 -3.74
N LYS A 8 53.79 19.17 -4.16
CA LYS A 8 54.09 18.56 -5.49
C LYS A 8 52.99 17.54 -5.79
N SER A 9 52.04 17.90 -6.66
CA SER A 9 51.95 17.55 -8.09
C SER A 9 51.68 16.06 -8.36
N GLY A 10 50.48 15.80 -8.90
CA GLY A 10 50.02 14.45 -9.19
C GLY A 10 48.75 14.43 -10.04
N ARG A 11 48.89 14.85 -11.30
CA ARG A 11 48.14 14.44 -12.50
C ARG A 11 46.60 14.54 -12.49
N ARG A 12 46.16 15.58 -13.21
CA ARG A 12 45.03 15.66 -14.15
C ARG A 12 44.32 14.32 -14.41
N PHE A 13 43.06 14.21 -13.99
CA PHE A 13 42.10 13.27 -14.56
C PHE A 13 40.76 14.00 -14.77
N GLU A 14 40.23 13.82 -15.97
CA GLU A 14 39.18 14.60 -16.64
C GLU A 14 37.86 14.81 -15.87
N GLU A 15 37.29 16.00 -16.11
CA GLU A 15 35.86 16.32 -15.96
C GLU A 15 34.97 15.20 -16.52
N ARG A 16 34.14 14.59 -15.66
CA ARG A 16 32.81 14.15 -16.09
C ARG A 16 31.78 15.02 -15.40
N ARG A 17 31.32 16.01 -16.15
CA ARG A 17 30.07 16.72 -15.91
C ARG A 17 28.94 15.69 -15.92
N PHE A 18 28.44 15.34 -14.75
CA PHE A 18 27.06 14.89 -14.61
C PHE A 18 26.33 15.98 -13.84
N HIS A 19 25.73 16.89 -14.60
CA HIS A 19 24.68 17.77 -14.12
C HIS A 19 23.48 16.89 -13.73
N GLY A 20 23.47 16.40 -12.49
CA GLY A 20 22.24 15.95 -11.87
C GLY A 20 21.41 17.19 -11.57
N ALA A 21 20.46 17.51 -12.45
CA ALA A 21 19.52 18.60 -12.23
C ALA A 21 18.84 18.39 -10.86
N PRO A 22 18.70 19.43 -10.01
CA PRO A 22 17.86 19.31 -8.84
C PRO A 22 16.46 18.98 -9.31
N LEU A 23 15.89 17.89 -8.77
CA LEU A 23 14.49 17.54 -8.96
C LEU A 23 13.64 18.78 -8.70
N SER A 24 12.83 19.18 -9.69
CA SER A 24 12.01 20.39 -9.56
C SER A 24 11.03 20.25 -8.39
N PRO A 25 10.77 21.32 -7.61
CA PRO A 25 9.89 21.28 -6.44
C PRO A 25 8.44 20.83 -6.74
N GLN A 26 8.00 20.89 -8.01
CA GLN A 26 6.65 20.49 -8.40
C GLN A 26 6.35 19.00 -8.19
N ALA A 27 7.33 18.09 -8.32
CA ALA A 27 7.09 16.65 -8.14
C ALA A 27 6.80 16.27 -6.66
N ALA A 28 7.17 17.12 -5.71
CA ALA A 28 6.93 16.89 -4.28
C ALA A 28 5.60 17.49 -3.79
N ALA A 29 4.94 18.34 -4.59
CA ALA A 29 3.74 19.07 -4.18
C ALA A 29 2.45 18.24 -4.30
N ASP A 30 2.40 17.27 -5.22
CA ASP A 30 1.18 16.49 -5.50
C ASP A 30 0.79 15.52 -4.37
N ILE A 31 1.77 15.08 -3.56
CA ILE A 31 1.51 14.14 -2.45
C ILE A 31 0.82 14.84 -1.27
N ARG A 32 0.99 16.16 -1.12
CA ARG A 32 0.45 16.91 0.04
C ARG A 32 -1.03 17.25 -0.07
N SER A 33 -1.62 17.20 -1.27
CA SER A 33 -3.00 17.67 -1.53
C SER A 33 -4.09 16.74 -0.95
N VAL A 34 -3.75 15.51 -0.54
CA VAL A 34 -4.74 14.53 -0.05
C VAL A 34 -5.05 14.70 1.46
N CYS A 35 -4.31 15.55 2.18
CA CYS A 35 -4.40 15.64 3.64
C CYS A 35 -5.53 16.57 4.15
N ASP A 36 -6.17 17.37 3.29
CA ASP A 36 -7.09 18.40 3.73
C ASP A 36 -8.49 17.81 4.04
N ASN A 37 -8.79 17.77 5.35
CA ASN A 37 -10.00 17.27 6.01
C ASN A 37 -10.19 15.75 6.11
N VAL A 38 -9.13 15.01 6.44
CA VAL A 38 -9.29 13.61 6.88
C VAL A 38 -9.95 13.59 8.27
N ARG A 39 -11.26 13.33 8.30
CA ARG A 39 -11.94 12.92 9.53
C ARG A 39 -11.55 11.48 9.80
N VAL A 40 -11.10 11.22 11.02
CA VAL A 40 -10.65 9.89 11.44
C VAL A 40 -11.37 9.49 12.72
N GLY A 41 -12.05 8.35 12.69
CA GLY A 41 -12.52 7.64 13.87
C GLY A 41 -11.41 6.81 14.48
N LEU A 42 -11.33 6.77 15.81
CA LEU A 42 -10.36 5.97 16.55
C LEU A 42 -11.08 5.02 17.51
N VAL A 43 -10.85 3.72 17.34
CA VAL A 43 -11.23 2.69 18.32
C VAL A 43 -10.01 2.42 19.19
N GLY A 44 -9.94 3.09 20.34
CA GLY A 44 -8.81 2.98 21.25
C GLY A 44 -8.55 1.56 21.76
N HIS A 45 -7.33 1.31 22.21
CA HIS A 45 -6.83 0.01 22.66
C HIS A 45 -7.65 -0.68 23.77
N SER A 46 -8.37 0.07 24.61
CA SER A 46 -9.22 -0.46 25.70
C SER A 46 -10.67 -0.71 25.27
N ILE A 47 -11.02 -0.38 24.02
CA ILE A 47 -12.37 -0.50 23.50
C ILE A 47 -12.56 -1.90 22.91
N VAL A 48 -13.66 -2.53 23.30
CA VAL A 48 -14.14 -3.78 22.71
C VAL A 48 -15.49 -3.51 22.08
N VAL A 49 -15.56 -3.57 20.76
CA VAL A 49 -16.81 -3.44 20.01
C VAL A 49 -17.35 -4.83 19.70
N ARG A 50 -18.63 -5.06 20.03
CA ARG A 50 -19.35 -6.29 19.70
C ARG A 50 -20.58 -5.92 18.90
N GLY A 51 -20.64 -6.39 17.65
CA GLY A 51 -21.67 -6.01 16.69
C GLY A 51 -21.07 -5.31 15.48
N GLU A 52 -21.92 -4.62 14.72
CA GLU A 52 -21.56 -3.98 13.47
C GLU A 52 -20.97 -2.58 13.69
N VAL A 53 -19.90 -2.26 12.96
CA VAL A 53 -19.27 -0.94 12.95
C VAL A 53 -19.42 -0.34 11.57
N GLN A 54 -20.10 0.79 11.48
CA GLN A 54 -20.17 1.58 10.26
C GLN A 54 -19.45 2.91 10.46
N SER A 55 -18.57 3.26 9.53
CA SER A 55 -17.89 4.56 9.52
C SER A 55 -18.03 5.20 8.15
N ALA A 56 -18.46 6.47 8.14
CA ALA A 56 -18.47 7.29 6.93
C ALA A 56 -17.11 7.99 6.69
N ASP A 57 -16.21 7.89 7.66
CA ASP A 57 -14.89 8.51 7.70
C ASP A 57 -13.79 7.42 7.81
N ASP A 58 -12.53 7.80 7.68
CA ASP A 58 -11.41 6.88 7.88
C ASP A 58 -11.43 6.32 9.32
N LEU A 59 -11.09 5.04 9.49
CA LEU A 59 -11.18 4.37 10.78
C LEU A 59 -9.84 3.75 11.17
N VAL A 60 -9.36 4.07 12.37
CA VAL A 60 -8.20 3.45 12.99
C VAL A 60 -8.66 2.58 14.14
N ILE A 61 -8.33 1.30 14.09
CA ILE A 61 -8.68 0.32 15.12
C ILE A 61 -7.41 -0.05 15.88
N GLU A 62 -7.36 0.22 17.18
CA GLU A 62 -6.29 -0.19 18.09
C GLU A 62 -6.74 -1.25 19.10
N GLY A 63 -8.05 -1.35 19.34
CA GLY A 63 -8.68 -2.27 20.27
C GLY A 63 -9.19 -3.58 19.63
N ARG A 64 -10.28 -4.12 20.18
CA ARG A 64 -10.89 -5.37 19.68
C ARG A 64 -12.24 -5.08 19.03
N VAL A 65 -12.45 -5.63 17.84
CA VAL A 65 -13.74 -5.57 17.15
C VAL A 65 -14.20 -6.99 16.82
N ASP A 66 -15.39 -7.34 17.25
CA ASP A 66 -16.05 -8.62 17.03
C ASP A 66 -17.36 -8.38 16.30
N GLY A 67 -17.33 -8.57 14.99
CA GLY A 67 -18.42 -8.28 14.07
C GLY A 67 -17.96 -7.59 12.79
N PRO A 68 -18.90 -7.30 11.87
CA PRO A 68 -18.58 -6.72 10.58
C PRO A 68 -18.25 -5.23 10.69
N VAL A 69 -17.28 -4.78 9.88
CA VAL A 69 -16.83 -3.39 9.81
C VAL A 69 -17.01 -2.87 8.39
N TRP A 70 -17.82 -1.83 8.21
CA TRP A 70 -18.14 -1.23 6.92
C TRP A 70 -17.61 0.20 6.87
N GLY A 71 -16.70 0.44 5.93
CA GLY A 71 -16.14 1.75 5.60
C GLY A 71 -16.20 1.97 4.09
N ASP A 72 -17.43 2.10 3.56
CA ASP A 72 -17.63 2.24 2.11
C ASP A 72 -16.92 3.49 1.58
N GLY A 73 -16.02 3.30 0.62
CA GLY A 73 -15.19 4.36 0.06
C GLY A 73 -14.01 4.84 0.94
N GLN A 74 -13.92 4.42 2.20
CA GLN A 74 -12.95 4.94 3.18
C GLN A 74 -11.77 3.99 3.44
N SER A 75 -10.81 4.49 4.22
CA SER A 75 -9.60 3.80 4.63
C SER A 75 -9.76 3.21 6.02
N ILE A 76 -9.51 1.91 6.18
CA ILE A 76 -9.51 1.24 7.48
C ILE A 76 -8.09 0.79 7.83
N THR A 77 -7.60 1.23 8.98
CA THR A 77 -6.29 0.86 9.51
C THR A 77 -6.44 0.03 10.77
N VAL A 78 -5.91 -1.18 10.74
CA VAL A 78 -5.83 -2.08 11.91
C VAL A 78 -4.45 -1.95 12.51
N ALA A 79 -4.32 -1.30 13.65
CA ALA A 79 -3.05 -1.10 14.35
C ALA A 79 -2.48 -2.40 14.92
N VAL A 80 -1.21 -2.37 15.35
CA VAL A 80 -0.45 -3.56 15.79
C VAL A 80 -1.11 -4.28 16.99
N SER A 81 -1.69 -3.54 17.94
CA SER A 81 -2.37 -4.10 19.11
C SER A 81 -3.79 -4.57 18.81
N ALA A 82 -4.32 -4.25 17.63
CA ALA A 82 -5.72 -4.49 17.32
C ALA A 82 -5.99 -5.93 16.92
N THR A 83 -7.19 -6.39 17.28
CA THR A 83 -7.70 -7.70 16.86
C THR A 83 -9.11 -7.53 16.32
N VAL A 84 -9.28 -7.84 15.03
CA VAL A 84 -10.58 -7.80 14.36
C VAL A 84 -11.01 -9.21 14.02
N THR A 85 -12.22 -9.58 14.41
CA THR A 85 -12.86 -10.85 14.06
C THR A 85 -14.18 -10.55 13.37
N GLY A 86 -14.26 -10.82 12.08
CA GLY A 86 -15.43 -10.48 11.27
C GLY A 86 -15.05 -10.03 9.86
N ASP A 87 -16.07 -9.62 9.11
CA ASP A 87 -15.89 -9.19 7.73
C ASP A 87 -15.59 -7.69 7.66
N ILE A 88 -14.58 -7.30 6.90
CA ILE A 88 -14.15 -5.90 6.73
C ILE A 88 -14.40 -5.49 5.28
N LEU A 89 -15.16 -4.42 5.08
CA LEU A 89 -15.40 -3.83 3.77
C LEU A 89 -14.88 -2.39 3.73
N ALA A 90 -13.93 -2.11 2.85
CA ALA A 90 -13.41 -0.74 2.69
C ALA A 90 -12.85 -0.48 1.27
N ARG A 91 -12.39 0.75 1.02
CA ARG A 91 -11.61 1.06 -0.19
C ARG A 91 -10.15 0.69 -0.03
N HIS A 92 -9.54 1.10 1.06
CA HIS A 92 -8.14 0.80 1.41
C HIS A 92 -8.07 0.18 2.78
N ILE A 93 -7.33 -0.91 2.91
CA ILE A 93 -7.20 -1.63 4.18
C ILE A 93 -5.73 -1.78 4.51
N VAL A 94 -5.31 -1.21 5.63
CA VAL A 94 -3.94 -1.33 6.15
C VAL A 94 -3.97 -2.24 7.37
N VAL A 95 -3.27 -3.36 7.32
CA VAL A 95 -3.23 -4.33 8.42
C VAL A 95 -1.84 -4.36 9.04
N LEU A 96 -1.74 -3.88 10.27
CA LEU A 96 -0.55 -4.02 11.12
C LEU A 96 -0.76 -5.04 12.26
N GLY A 97 -2.01 -5.27 12.66
CA GLY A 97 -2.39 -6.19 13.74
C GLY A 97 -2.92 -7.53 13.26
N ARG A 98 -3.91 -8.06 13.98
CA ARG A 98 -4.53 -9.37 13.71
C ARG A 98 -5.93 -9.22 13.13
N VAL A 99 -6.19 -9.88 12.02
CA VAL A 99 -7.51 -9.92 11.39
C VAL A 99 -7.90 -11.36 11.10
N ALA A 100 -9.09 -11.76 11.51
CA ALA A 100 -9.66 -13.07 11.22
C ALA A 100 -11.05 -12.89 10.58
N GLY A 101 -11.21 -13.31 9.31
CA GLY A 101 -12.48 -13.19 8.58
C GLY A 101 -12.31 -12.90 7.09
N THR A 102 -13.34 -12.32 6.48
CA THR A 102 -13.32 -11.92 5.06
C THR A 102 -12.94 -10.45 4.94
N ILE A 103 -11.86 -10.15 4.23
CA ILE A 103 -11.43 -8.79 3.90
C ILE A 103 -11.85 -8.49 2.47
N ILE A 104 -12.66 -7.46 2.28
CA ILE A 104 -13.15 -6.99 0.98
C ILE A 104 -12.65 -5.57 0.80
N ALA A 105 -11.68 -5.38 -0.09
CA ALA A 105 -11.18 -4.06 -0.46
C ALA A 105 -11.48 -3.77 -1.93
N SER A 106 -12.10 -2.64 -2.24
CA SER A 106 -12.28 -2.22 -3.64
C SER A 106 -10.97 -1.74 -4.28
N GLY A 107 -10.06 -1.18 -3.46
CA GLY A 107 -8.74 -0.70 -3.85
C GLY A 107 -7.61 -1.65 -3.43
N LEU A 108 -6.80 -1.21 -2.47
CA LEU A 108 -5.56 -1.87 -2.04
C LEU A 108 -5.70 -2.44 -0.62
N VAL A 109 -5.23 -3.67 -0.43
CA VAL A 109 -4.93 -4.24 0.89
C VAL A 109 -3.41 -4.19 1.10
N ASP A 110 -2.96 -3.46 2.11
CA ASP A 110 -1.55 -3.37 2.53
C ASP A 110 -1.37 -4.05 3.89
N ILE A 111 -0.78 -5.23 3.88
CA ILE A 111 -0.42 -5.94 5.11
C ILE A 111 1.04 -5.58 5.44
N ARG A 112 1.20 -4.84 6.55
CA ARG A 112 2.49 -4.30 7.01
C ARG A 112 3.24 -5.32 7.86
N ALA A 113 4.50 -5.00 8.19
CA ALA A 113 5.32 -5.80 9.10
C ALA A 113 4.56 -6.09 10.41
N SER A 114 4.54 -7.34 10.85
CA SER A 114 3.74 -7.89 11.98
C SER A 114 2.24 -8.05 11.78
N GLY A 115 1.70 -7.72 10.60
CA GLY A 115 0.32 -8.00 10.24
C GLY A 115 0.06 -9.49 10.07
N HIS A 116 -1.00 -9.99 10.71
CA HIS A 116 -1.46 -11.37 10.59
C HIS A 116 -2.91 -11.38 10.09
N VAL A 117 -3.14 -11.98 8.93
CA VAL A 117 -4.48 -12.10 8.35
C VAL A 117 -4.81 -13.57 8.18
N ALA A 118 -5.90 -14.02 8.79
CA ALA A 118 -6.42 -15.37 8.65
C ALA A 118 -7.80 -15.35 7.99
N GLY A 119 -7.94 -15.94 6.80
CA GLY A 119 -9.24 -16.04 6.11
C GLY A 119 -9.19 -15.71 4.63
N ARG A 120 -10.18 -14.98 4.13
CA ARG A 120 -10.32 -14.70 2.68
C ARG A 120 -10.08 -13.23 2.40
N VAL A 121 -9.28 -12.93 1.38
CA VAL A 121 -9.03 -11.55 0.93
C VAL A 121 -9.50 -11.38 -0.49
N LEU A 122 -10.48 -10.51 -0.71
CA LEU A 122 -10.93 -10.06 -2.02
C LEU A 122 -10.45 -8.63 -2.22
N ALA A 123 -9.48 -8.42 -3.11
CA ALA A 123 -8.94 -7.09 -3.39
C ALA A 123 -8.56 -6.88 -4.85
N SER A 124 -8.55 -5.62 -5.30
CA SER A 124 -7.99 -5.25 -6.61
C SER A 124 -6.46 -5.20 -6.58
N GLY A 125 -5.89 -4.71 -5.47
CA GLY A 125 -4.46 -4.71 -5.19
C GLY A 125 -4.16 -5.38 -3.85
N PHE A 126 -3.05 -6.12 -3.79
CA PHE A 126 -2.55 -6.76 -2.57
C PHE A 126 -1.06 -6.46 -2.41
N ALA A 127 -0.68 -5.86 -1.28
CA ALA A 127 0.68 -5.58 -0.90
C ALA A 127 0.99 -6.29 0.42
N LEU A 128 2.14 -6.96 0.46
CA LEU A 128 2.63 -7.69 1.62
C LEU A 128 4.03 -7.17 1.94
N SER A 129 4.19 -6.60 3.14
CA SER A 129 5.48 -6.16 3.64
C SER A 129 6.27 -7.32 4.25
N ASP A 130 7.58 -7.13 4.38
CA ASP A 130 8.44 -8.11 5.03
C ASP A 130 8.01 -8.34 6.50
N GLY A 131 7.97 -9.60 6.92
CA GLY A 131 7.49 -10.02 8.24
C GLY A 131 5.97 -10.00 8.43
N ALA A 132 5.17 -9.86 7.38
CA ALA A 132 3.73 -10.11 7.42
C ALA A 132 3.40 -11.59 7.21
N THR A 133 2.30 -12.07 7.79
CA THR A 133 1.81 -13.45 7.59
C THR A 133 0.36 -13.43 7.12
N PHE A 134 0.09 -14.18 6.07
CA PHE A 134 -1.26 -14.38 5.54
C PHE A 134 -1.56 -15.87 5.47
N ASP A 135 -2.61 -16.29 6.16
CA ASP A 135 -3.08 -17.68 6.22
C ASP A 135 -4.50 -17.76 5.64
N GLY A 136 -4.62 -18.14 4.37
CA GLY A 136 -5.92 -18.38 3.76
C GLY A 136 -5.92 -18.28 2.25
N SER A 137 -7.01 -17.75 1.67
CA SER A 137 -7.21 -17.68 0.22
C SER A 137 -7.38 -16.23 -0.25
N VAL A 138 -6.60 -15.83 -1.26
CA VAL A 138 -6.74 -14.53 -1.92
C VAL A 138 -7.49 -14.72 -3.23
N GLU A 139 -8.55 -13.96 -3.43
CA GLU A 139 -9.30 -13.90 -4.68
C GLU A 139 -9.18 -12.50 -5.29
N PRO A 140 -8.26 -12.31 -6.26
CA PRO A 140 -8.10 -11.02 -6.91
C PRO A 140 -9.33 -10.73 -7.79
N GLN A 141 -9.97 -9.57 -7.59
CA GLN A 141 -11.31 -9.32 -8.14
C GLN A 141 -11.36 -9.11 -9.68
N HIS A 142 -10.24 -9.06 -10.42
CA HIS A 142 -10.26 -8.96 -11.91
C HIS A 142 -8.96 -9.46 -12.58
N LEU A 143 -8.66 -10.75 -12.50
CA LEU A 143 -7.67 -11.37 -13.40
C LEU A 143 -8.13 -11.35 -14.88
N GLU A 144 -9.44 -11.28 -15.13
CA GLU A 144 -10.07 -11.26 -16.47
C GLU A 144 -9.70 -10.03 -17.32
N ALA A 145 -9.59 -8.84 -16.71
CA ALA A 145 -9.19 -7.62 -17.44
C ALA A 145 -7.71 -7.67 -17.90
N ALA A 146 -6.84 -8.32 -17.13
CA ALA A 146 -5.42 -8.47 -17.44
C ALA A 146 -5.15 -9.48 -18.58
N LEU A 147 -5.98 -10.53 -18.70
CA LEU A 147 -5.84 -11.54 -19.76
C LEU A 147 -6.38 -11.06 -21.13
N SER A 148 -7.36 -10.17 -21.16
CA SER A 148 -7.94 -9.64 -22.41
C SER A 148 -6.93 -8.80 -23.22
N VAL A 149 -6.16 -7.93 -22.55
CA VAL A 149 -5.15 -7.07 -23.21
C VAL A 149 -3.98 -7.89 -23.77
N ALA A 150 -3.60 -8.99 -23.10
CA ALA A 150 -2.55 -9.88 -23.56
C ALA A 150 -2.91 -10.63 -24.87
N ARG A 151 -4.20 -10.85 -25.14
CA ARG A 151 -4.67 -11.50 -26.38
C ARG A 151 -4.66 -10.58 -27.60
N HIS A 152 -4.76 -9.26 -27.42
CA HIS A 152 -4.90 -8.34 -28.56
C HIS A 152 -3.59 -8.08 -29.34
N ARG A 153 -2.41 -8.16 -28.70
CA ARG A 153 -1.12 -7.91 -29.38
C ARG A 153 -0.66 -9.01 -30.35
N ARG A 154 -1.35 -10.16 -30.42
CA ARG A 154 -1.05 -11.20 -31.42
C ARG A 154 -1.71 -10.97 -32.78
N ALA A 155 -2.66 -10.03 -32.89
CA ALA A 155 -3.42 -9.83 -34.12
C ALA A 155 -2.74 -8.93 -35.17
N GLU A 156 -1.72 -8.14 -34.81
CA GLU A 156 -1.14 -7.14 -35.73
C GLU A 156 0.08 -7.62 -36.54
N HIS A 157 0.61 -8.82 -36.29
CA HIS A 157 1.81 -9.34 -36.97
C HIS A 157 1.55 -10.17 -38.24
N SER A 158 0.32 -10.27 -38.74
CA SER A 158 0.00 -11.11 -39.91
C SER A 158 0.07 -10.42 -41.28
N HIS A 159 0.66 -9.22 -41.39
CA HIS A 159 0.77 -8.49 -42.67
C HIS A 159 2.08 -8.66 -43.44
N GLN A 160 3.02 -9.50 -42.98
CA GLN A 160 4.23 -9.79 -43.75
C GLN A 160 4.13 -11.17 -44.43
N GLY A 161 3.75 -11.16 -45.71
CA GLY A 161 4.17 -12.21 -46.65
C GLY A 161 3.06 -13.02 -47.31
N LYS A 162 2.45 -12.47 -48.37
CA LYS A 162 2.13 -13.20 -49.62
C LYS A 162 2.16 -12.20 -50.79
N GLY A 163 3.31 -12.16 -51.47
CA GLY A 163 3.55 -11.54 -52.77
C GLY A 163 4.59 -12.38 -53.48
#